data_AF-A0A498C7B8-F1
#
_entry.id   AF-A0A498C7B8-F1
#
_cell.length_a   1.000
_cell.length_b   1.000
_cell.length_c   1.000
_cell.angle_alpha   90.00
_cell.angle_beta   90.00
_cell.angle_gamma   90.00
#
_symmetry.space_group_name_H-M   'P 1'
#
loop_
_entity.id
_entity.type
_entity.pdbx_description
1 polymer ?
#
loop_
_entity_poly.entity_id
_entity_poly.type
_entity_poly.pdbx_seq_one_letter_code
_entity_poly.pdbx_strand_id
1 'polypeptide(L)'
;MAAHSTIADKMSGVPEPVTDALREGHPLPDTRLEALRQFTDIMVETRGHPGHDDLQAFLDAGYREADVLAIILAIAVKTLSNFSNHLLHPEVDELFRERQWTP
;
A
#
# COMPACT_ATOMS: atom_id res chain seq x y z
N MET A 1 0.58 -1.74 9.69
CA MET A 1 1.72 -0.99 9.15
C MET A 1 3.07 -1.57 9.55
N ALA A 2 3.33 -1.83 10.85
CA ALA A 2 4.64 -2.32 11.35
C ALA A 2 5.30 -3.44 10.52
N ALA A 3 4.65 -4.60 10.42
CA ALA A 3 5.22 -5.75 9.71
C ALA A 3 5.57 -5.46 8.23
N HIS A 4 4.69 -4.78 7.50
CA HIS A 4 4.95 -4.45 6.09
C HIS A 4 6.11 -3.47 5.92
N SER A 5 6.23 -2.48 6.81
CA SER A 5 7.39 -1.57 6.81
C SER A 5 8.68 -2.35 7.07
N THR A 6 8.73 -3.16 8.13
CA THR A 6 9.92 -3.97 8.45
C THR A 6 10.32 -4.89 7.30
N ILE A 7 9.36 -5.57 6.66
CA ILE A 7 9.64 -6.46 5.52
C ILE A 7 10.13 -5.66 4.31
N ALA A 8 9.48 -4.53 3.99
CA ALA A 8 9.87 -3.68 2.87
C ALA A 8 11.31 -3.17 3.03
N ASP A 9 11.64 -2.65 4.21
CA ASP A 9 12.95 -2.06 4.51
C ASP A 9 14.04 -3.15 4.55
N LYS A 10 13.81 -4.24 5.29
CA LYS A 10 14.86 -5.22 5.63
C LYS A 10 14.96 -6.42 4.68
N MET A 11 13.89 -6.76 3.96
CA MET A 11 13.84 -7.97 3.12
C MET A 11 13.64 -7.66 1.64
N SER A 12 12.84 -6.64 1.32
CA SER A 12 12.57 -6.25 -0.08
C SER A 12 13.54 -5.19 -0.61
N GLY A 13 14.36 -4.59 0.27
CA GLY A 13 15.35 -3.57 -0.11
C GLY A 13 14.74 -2.23 -0.50
N VAL A 14 13.52 -1.94 -0.03
CA VAL A 14 12.90 -0.62 -0.23
C VAL A 14 13.61 0.38 0.70
N PRO A 15 14.09 1.53 0.21
CA PRO A 15 14.70 2.53 1.07
C PRO A 15 13.71 3.05 2.12
N GLU A 16 14.14 3.18 3.37
CA GLU A 16 13.31 3.71 4.47
C GLU A 16 12.63 5.04 4.14
N PRO A 17 13.27 6.03 3.48
CA PRO A 17 12.58 7.27 3.10
C PRO A 17 11.35 7.06 2.21
N VAL A 18 11.32 6.00 1.40
CA VAL A 18 10.17 5.66 0.55
C VAL A 18 9.06 5.03 1.40
N THR A 19 9.39 4.13 2.33
CA THR A 19 8.39 3.54 3.21
C THR A 19 7.86 4.53 4.23
N ASP A 20 8.66 5.50 4.66
CA ASP A 20 8.23 6.64 5.49
C ASP A 20 7.29 7.56 4.72
N ALA A 21 7.62 7.92 3.48
CA ALA A 21 6.72 8.70 2.64
C ALA A 21 5.36 7.99 2.44
N LEU A 22 5.36 6.68 2.17
CA LEU A 22 4.12 5.88 2.08
C LEU A 22 3.32 5.88 3.38
N ARG A 23 4.01 5.75 4.52
CA ARG A 23 3.40 5.74 5.84
C ARG A 23 2.74 7.07 6.18
N GLU A 24 3.34 8.18 5.77
CA GLU A 24 2.89 9.54 6.04
C GLU A 24 1.92 10.09 4.96
N GLY A 25 1.67 9.32 3.90
CA GLY A 25 0.83 9.75 2.77
C GLY A 25 1.49 10.82 1.91
N HIS A 26 2.82 10.89 1.89
CA HIS A 26 3.58 11.80 1.05
C HIS A 26 3.84 11.23 -0.35
N PRO A 27 3.95 12.09 -1.38
CA PRO A 27 4.28 11.66 -2.73
C PRO A 27 5.62 10.93 -2.82
N LEU A 28 5.70 9.92 -3.66
CA LEU A 28 6.94 9.21 -3.96
C LEU A 28 7.74 9.92 -5.07
N PRO A 29 9.09 9.90 -5.00
CA PRO A 29 9.93 10.51 -6.04
C PRO A 29 9.91 9.74 -7.36
N ASP A 30 9.64 8.44 -7.32
CA ASP A 30 9.47 7.63 -8.53
C ASP A 30 8.03 7.80 -9.04
N THR A 31 7.89 8.46 -10.18
CA THR A 31 6.60 8.78 -10.79
C THR A 31 5.75 7.55 -11.11
N ARG A 32 6.37 6.41 -11.44
CA ARG A 32 5.65 5.17 -11.72
C ARG A 32 5.11 4.58 -10.41
N LEU A 33 5.92 4.53 -9.36
CA LEU A 33 5.45 4.08 -8.04
C LEU A 33 4.41 5.03 -7.43
N GLU A 34 4.52 6.33 -7.67
CA GLU A 34 3.52 7.30 -7.22
C GLU A 34 2.17 7.06 -7.91
N ALA A 35 2.16 6.77 -9.22
CA ALA A 35 0.93 6.39 -9.92
C ALA A 35 0.29 5.13 -9.34
N LEU A 36 1.10 4.13 -8.96
CA LEU A 36 0.60 2.94 -8.26
C LEU A 36 0.02 3.26 -6.88
N ARG A 37 0.69 4.10 -6.08
CA ARG A 37 0.20 4.54 -4.78
C ARG A 37 -1.15 5.25 -4.93
N GLN A 38 -1.22 6.26 -5.79
CA GLN A 38 -2.44 7.04 -6.03
C GLN A 38 -3.59 6.17 -6.53
N PHE A 39 -3.35 5.30 -7.51
CA PHE A 39 -4.39 4.43 -8.03
C PHE A 39 -4.86 3.40 -6.98
N THR A 40 -3.95 2.90 -6.14
CA THR A 40 -4.32 2.01 -5.02
C THR A 40 -5.20 2.74 -4.00
N ASP A 41 -4.88 3.99 -3.65
CA ASP A 41 -5.68 4.80 -2.74
C ASP A 41 -7.09 5.04 -3.32
N ILE A 42 -7.18 5.44 -4.59
CA ILE A 42 -8.46 5.62 -5.30
C ILE A 42 -9.27 4.32 -5.26
N MET A 43 -8.66 3.17 -5.54
CA MET A 43 -9.35 1.87 -5.50
C MET A 43 -9.88 1.54 -4.10
N VAL A 44 -9.15 1.87 -3.05
CA VAL A 44 -9.60 1.66 -1.66
C VAL A 44 -10.73 2.61 -1.29
N GLU A 45 -10.59 3.91 -1.59
CA GLU A 45 -11.57 4.95 -1.25
C GLU A 45 -12.90 4.77 -2.00
N THR A 46 -12.82 4.42 -3.29
CA THR A 46 -13.99 4.19 -4.15
C THR A 46 -14.55 2.77 -4.03
N ARG A 47 -13.94 1.91 -3.21
CA ARG A 47 -14.33 0.49 -3.05
C ARG A 47 -14.31 -0.27 -4.38
N GLY A 48 -13.28 -0.03 -5.19
CA GLY A 48 -13.05 -0.69 -6.46
C GLY A 48 -13.86 -0.13 -7.63
N HIS A 49 -14.38 1.09 -7.52
CA HIS A 49 -15.11 1.77 -8.58
C HIS A 49 -14.42 3.10 -8.99
N PRO A 50 -13.19 3.03 -9.52
CA PRO A 50 -12.44 4.21 -9.93
C PRO A 50 -13.12 4.89 -11.15
N GLY A 51 -12.79 6.15 -11.38
CA GLY A 51 -13.14 6.81 -12.63
C GLY A 51 -12.39 6.21 -13.82
N HIS A 52 -12.92 6.44 -15.03
CA HIS A 52 -12.24 6.04 -16.27
C HIS A 52 -10.86 6.69 -16.39
N ASP A 53 -10.77 7.98 -16.04
CA ASP A 53 -9.53 8.76 -16.14
C ASP A 53 -8.47 8.27 -15.13
N ASP A 54 -8.88 7.78 -13.95
CA ASP A 54 -7.98 7.21 -12.95
C ASP A 54 -7.33 5.92 -13.46
N LEU A 55 -8.15 5.02 -14.05
CA LEU A 55 -7.65 3.80 -14.67
C LEU A 55 -6.72 4.11 -15.85
N GLN A 56 -7.10 5.05 -16.71
CA GLN A 56 -6.27 5.44 -17.85
C GLN A 56 -4.93 6.02 -17.39
N ALA A 57 -4.91 6.90 -16.39
CA ALA A 57 -3.67 7.46 -15.83
C ALA A 57 -2.74 6.37 -15.27
N PHE A 58 -3.29 5.35 -14.61
CA PHE A 58 -2.51 4.21 -14.12
C PHE A 58 -1.88 3.40 -15.27
N LEU A 59 -2.64 3.14 -16.35
CA LEU A 59 -2.13 2.43 -17.53
C LEU A 59 -1.09 3.26 -18.29
N ASP A 60 -1.30 4.58 -18.42
CA ASP A 60 -0.37 5.52 -19.07
C ASP A 60 0.97 5.62 -18.32
N ALA A 61 0.99 5.35 -17.01
CA ALA A 61 2.21 5.22 -16.21
C ALA A 61 3.01 3.92 -16.51
N GLY A 62 2.54 3.08 -17.44
CA GLY A 62 3.21 1.87 -17.90
C GLY A 62 2.82 0.59 -17.15
N TYR A 63 1.71 0.62 -16.42
CA TYR A 63 1.08 -0.57 -15.85
C TYR A 63 0.10 -1.22 -16.82
N ARG A 64 -0.33 -2.43 -16.49
CA ARG A 64 -1.23 -3.25 -17.30
C ARG A 64 -2.46 -3.63 -16.48
N GLU A 65 -3.51 -4.08 -17.16
CA GLU A 65 -4.71 -4.62 -16.51
C GLU A 65 -4.39 -5.77 -15.54
N ALA A 66 -3.35 -6.57 -15.83
CA ALA A 66 -2.88 -7.59 -14.90
C ALA A 66 -2.38 -7.03 -13.56
N ASP A 67 -1.80 -5.81 -13.57
CA ASP A 67 -1.36 -5.13 -12.36
C ASP A 67 -2.57 -4.60 -11.56
N VAL A 68 -3.67 -4.23 -12.24
CA VAL A 68 -4.96 -3.90 -11.59
C VAL A 68 -5.51 -5.11 -10.83
N LEU A 69 -5.47 -6.31 -11.44
CA LEU A 69 -5.87 -7.54 -10.76
C LEU A 69 -5.00 -7.84 -9.52
N ALA A 70 -3.71 -7.52 -9.59
CA ALA A 70 -2.81 -7.65 -8.44
C ALA A 70 -3.16 -6.67 -7.31
N ILE A 71 -3.55 -5.43 -7.63
CA ILE A 71 -4.05 -4.45 -6.66
C ILE A 71 -5.35 -4.95 -6.01
N ILE A 72 -6.30 -5.47 -6.80
CA ILE A 72 -7.55 -6.04 -6.27
C ILE A 72 -7.26 -7.18 -5.30
N LEU A 73 -6.34 -8.09 -5.65
CA LEU A 73 -5.92 -9.18 -4.77
C LEU A 73 -5.31 -8.64 -3.46
N ALA A 74 -4.41 -7.65 -3.56
CA ALA A 74 -3.78 -7.04 -2.40
C ALA A 74 -4.83 -6.38 -1.48
N ILE A 75 -5.78 -5.63 -2.03
CA ILE A 75 -6.88 -5.00 -1.29
C ILE A 75 -7.73 -6.06 -0.58
N ALA A 76 -8.08 -7.16 -1.25
CA ALA A 76 -8.85 -8.24 -0.65
C ALA A 76 -8.12 -8.86 0.57
N VAL A 77 -6.86 -9.22 0.40
CA VAL A 77 -6.03 -9.79 1.49
C VAL A 77 -5.87 -8.79 2.64
N LYS A 78 -5.62 -7.52 2.32
CA LYS A 78 -5.45 -6.47 3.34
C LYS A 78 -6.74 -6.12 4.04
N THR A 79 -7.89 -6.19 3.37
CA THR A 79 -9.20 -5.98 4.02
C THR A 79 -9.42 -7.04 5.10
N LEU A 80 -9.22 -8.31 4.78
CA LEU A 80 -9.34 -9.41 5.75
C LEU A 80 -8.35 -9.25 6.93
N SER A 81 -7.08 -8.98 6.62
CA SER A 81 -6.02 -8.82 7.61
C SER A 81 -6.24 -7.59 8.51
N ASN A 82 -6.52 -6.43 7.91
CA ASN A 82 -6.70 -5.19 8.67
C ASN A 82 -7.96 -5.25 9.53
N PHE A 83 -9.08 -5.80 9.03
CA PHE A 83 -10.29 -5.93 9.84
C PHE A 83 -10.07 -6.84 11.04
N SER A 84 -9.39 -7.97 10.85
CA SER A 84 -9.00 -8.85 11.95
C SER A 84 -8.16 -8.10 12.99
N ASN A 85 -7.15 -7.35 12.55
CA ASN A 85 -6.28 -6.58 13.46
C ASN A 85 -7.01 -5.44 14.17
N HIS A 86 -7.91 -4.74 13.48
CA HIS A 86 -8.68 -3.63 14.06
C HIS A 86 -9.68 -4.10 15.11
N LEU A 87 -10.25 -5.30 14.96
CA LEU A 87 -11.25 -5.83 15.88
C LEU A 87 -10.65 -6.59 17.06
N LEU A 88 -9.51 -7.26 16.84
CA LEU A 88 -8.91 -8.15 17.83
C LEU A 88 -7.69 -7.55 18.54
N HIS A 89 -7.16 -6.43 18.04
CA HIS A 89 -6.02 -5.71 18.61
C HIS A 89 -4.85 -6.62 19.05
N PRO A 90 -4.34 -7.51 18.17
CA PRO A 90 -3.17 -8.30 18.50
C PRO A 90 -1.99 -7.39 18.79
N GLU A 91 -1.17 -7.76 19.77
CA GLU A 91 0.09 -7.07 20.04
C GLU A 91 1.04 -7.18 18.85
N VAL A 92 1.89 -6.17 18.66
CA VAL A 92 2.90 -6.20 17.61
C VAL A 92 4.05 -7.12 18.06
N ASP A 93 4.34 -8.14 17.26
CA ASP A 93 5.48 -9.03 17.50
C ASP A 93 6.79 -8.23 17.65
N GLU A 94 7.67 -8.71 18.53
CA GLU A 94 8.94 -8.06 18.84
C GLU A 94 9.80 -7.77 17.60
N LEU A 95 9.77 -8.67 16.61
CA LEU A 95 10.48 -8.51 15.33
C LEU A 95 10.10 -7.23 14.57
N PHE A 96 8.85 -6.75 14.72
CA PHE A 96 8.31 -5.61 13.98
C PHE A 96 8.23 -4.32 14.82
N ARG A 97 8.65 -4.38 16.09
CA ARG A 97 8.45 -3.30 17.06
C ARG A 97 9.12 -1.98 16.64
N GLU A 98 10.29 -2.04 15.98
CA GLU A 98 11.02 -0.86 15.50
C GLU A 98 10.21 -0.01 14.50
N ARG A 99 9.30 -0.62 13.74
CA ARG A 99 8.45 0.08 12.76
C ARG A 99 7.00 0.22 13.22
N GLN A 100 6.74 0.10 14.53
CA GLN A 100 5.41 0.30 15.11
C GLN A 100 4.77 1.60 14.61
N TRP A 101 3.47 1.56 14.35
CA TRP A 101 2.72 2.73 13.91
C TRP A 101 2.14 3.45 15.11
N THR A 102 2.33 4.77 15.15
CA THR A 102 1.69 5.67 16.11
C THR A 102 0.86 6.64 15.29
N PRO A 103 -0.48 6.61 15.42
CA PRO A 103 -1.36 7.57 14.74
C PRO A 103 -1.11 9.02 15.15
#